data_AF-A0A524HF81-F1
#
_entry.id   AF-A0A524HF81-F1
#
_cell.length_a   1.000
_cell.length_b   1.000
_cell.length_c   1.000
_cell.angle_alpha   90.00
_cell.angle_beta   90.00
_cell.angle_gamma   90.00
#
_symmetry.space_group_name_H-M   'P 1'
#
loop_
_entity.id
_entity.type
_entity.pdbx_description
1 polymer ?
#
loop_
_entity_poly.entity_id
_entity_poly.type
_entity_poly.pdbx_seq_one_letter_code
_entity_poly.pdbx_strand_id
1 'polypeptide(L)'
;MDQLVTGTEVLLFKIPFLSTLVGSFDSLVRPAIFPPHPAAYRYGWLYLGFFMVLIGLNAVSPRFWCRYLCPLGGIFGLLGKVSLMHCEISSDCTQCGMCIPTCPTGAIQENEGVFCDPGECTMCLICKADCPGGKVHFPIRTAQFIHQPYDINRKKALLSFGTAVIGVGLLDTQWIDQKQSDLLIRPPGVINDQLLSTCIRCGECSTVCPTNAIQMAVWEGGVEGFWTPVLVLRNGYCDYSCQACGQVCPVEAIPPLTLEEKRKQIIGKAEIDRTRCLPWAENQECIVCEEMCPIPDKAIRLEELQVTSPGGEVKILQRPHVIRRECIGCGICENKCPLTGEAAIRIQILSGHQHENQYRGR
;
A
#
# COMPACT_ATOMS: atom_id res chain seq x y z
N MET A 1 13.61 19.85 1.60
CA MET A 1 13.89 19.93 3.06
C MET A 1 15.19 19.23 3.42
N ASP A 2 15.39 17.96 3.10
CA ASP A 2 16.62 17.23 3.43
C ASP A 2 17.93 17.90 2.94
N GLN A 3 17.94 18.46 1.72
CA GLN A 3 19.09 19.24 1.23
C GLN A 3 19.38 20.51 2.04
N LEU A 4 18.35 21.16 2.59
CA LEU A 4 18.51 22.33 3.45
C LEU A 4 19.07 21.92 4.83
N VAL A 5 18.55 20.83 5.40
CA VAL A 5 19.03 20.26 6.67
C VAL A 5 20.50 19.83 6.52
N THR A 6 20.84 19.13 5.44
CA THR A 6 22.22 18.75 5.11
C THR A 6 23.13 19.97 4.99
N GLY A 7 22.69 21.02 4.29
CA GLY A 7 23.46 22.25 4.14
C GLY A 7 23.71 22.96 5.47
N THR A 8 22.71 23.00 6.35
CA THR A 8 22.82 23.56 7.70
C THR A 8 23.75 22.74 8.60
N GLU A 9 23.66 21.41 8.56
CA GLU A 9 24.55 20.52 9.30
C GLU A 9 26.02 20.69 8.89
N VAL A 10 26.30 20.73 7.58
CA VAL A 10 27.67 20.93 7.06
C VAL A 10 28.24 22.29 7.47
N LEU A 11 27.40 23.32 7.58
CA LEU A 11 27.80 24.64 8.09
C LEU A 11 28.08 24.62 9.59
N LEU A 12 27.22 23.96 10.39
CA LEU A 12 27.35 23.87 11.84
C LEU A 12 28.49 22.93 12.28
N PHE A 13 28.81 21.91 11.48
CA PHE A 13 29.91 20.99 11.75
C PHE A 13 31.30 21.65 11.71
N LYS A 14 31.42 22.81 11.04
CA LYS A 14 32.65 23.62 11.02
C LYS A 14 32.92 24.35 12.35
N ILE A 15 31.97 24.36 13.28
CA ILE A 15 32.13 24.99 14.59
C ILE A 15 32.49 23.89 15.61
N PRO A 16 33.71 23.87 16.18
CA PRO A 16 34.22 22.75 16.98
C PRO A 16 33.42 22.44 18.26
N PHE A 17 32.63 23.39 18.76
CA PHE A 17 31.74 23.17 19.91
C PHE A 17 30.38 22.52 19.51
N LEU A 18 29.92 22.73 18.28
CA LEU A 18 28.65 22.17 17.79
C LEU A 18 28.79 20.84 17.07
N SER A 19 30.00 20.45 16.64
CA SER A 19 30.22 19.20 15.91
C SER A 19 29.75 17.95 16.67
N THR A 20 29.96 17.88 17.99
CA THR A 20 29.50 16.76 18.83
C THR A 20 27.97 16.71 18.95
N LEU A 21 27.33 17.88 19.00
CA LEU A 21 25.87 18.02 19.07
C LEU A 21 25.21 17.67 17.74
N VAL A 22 25.79 18.17 16.64
CA VAL A 22 25.33 17.87 15.27
C VAL A 22 25.53 16.39 14.95
N GLY A 23 26.65 15.77 15.33
CA GLY A 23 26.85 14.33 15.14
C GLY A 23 25.90 13.45 15.97
N SER A 24 25.53 13.89 17.17
CA SER A 24 24.52 13.19 17.99
C SER A 24 23.12 13.33 17.37
N PHE A 25 22.79 14.49 16.83
CA PHE A 25 21.52 14.72 16.13
C PHE A 25 21.43 13.91 14.82
N ASP A 26 22.50 13.90 14.03
CA ASP A 26 22.59 13.17 12.76
C ASP A 26 22.50 11.65 12.96
N SER A 27 23.01 11.09 14.06
CA SER A 27 22.93 9.65 14.36
C SER A 27 21.63 9.19 15.01
N LEU A 28 20.97 10.03 15.82
CA LEU A 28 19.74 9.66 16.54
C LEU A 28 18.47 10.11 15.84
N VAL A 29 18.45 11.33 15.32
CA VAL A 29 17.21 11.99 14.88
C VAL A 29 17.03 11.88 13.37
N ARG A 30 18.12 12.04 12.62
CA ARG A 30 18.05 12.05 11.16
C ARG A 30 17.58 10.73 10.54
N PRO A 31 18.00 9.53 10.98
CA PRO A 31 17.50 8.29 10.40
C PRO A 31 16.00 8.08 10.66
N ALA A 32 15.49 8.67 11.73
CA ALA A 32 14.07 8.60 12.09
C ALA A 32 13.20 9.60 11.30
N ILE A 33 13.74 10.76 10.92
CA ILE A 33 12.99 11.82 10.22
C ILE A 33 13.23 11.80 8.70
N PHE A 34 14.46 11.52 8.27
CA PHE A 34 14.89 11.50 6.88
C PHE A 34 15.62 10.17 6.59
N PRO A 35 14.87 9.09 6.30
CA PRO A 35 15.50 7.84 5.87
C PRO A 35 16.38 8.11 4.63
N PRO A 36 17.59 7.52 4.56
CA PRO A 36 18.58 7.79 3.51
C PRO A 36 18.09 7.43 2.10
N HIS A 37 16.98 6.70 2.00
CA HIS A 37 16.26 6.46 0.76
C HIS A 37 14.83 6.99 0.92
N PRO A 38 14.41 8.00 0.12
CA PRO A 38 13.04 8.47 0.16
C PRO A 38 12.12 7.32 -0.26
N ALA A 39 11.19 6.93 0.62
CA ALA A 39 10.19 5.92 0.30
C ALA A 39 9.31 6.44 -0.84
N ALA A 40 9.43 5.82 -2.02
CA ALA A 40 8.69 6.19 -3.22
C ALA A 40 7.52 5.23 -3.41
N TYR A 41 6.35 5.61 -2.90
CA TYR A 41 5.12 4.86 -3.13
C TYR A 41 4.56 5.20 -4.50
N ARG A 42 4.50 4.20 -5.39
CA ARG A 42 4.08 4.35 -6.81
C ARG A 42 2.74 5.07 -7.00
N TYR A 43 1.82 4.95 -6.04
CA TYR A 43 0.47 5.50 -6.11
C TYR A 43 0.16 6.54 -5.02
N GLY A 44 1.19 7.18 -4.44
CA GLY A 44 1.02 8.14 -3.35
C GLY A 44 -0.01 9.24 -3.64
N TRP A 45 -0.02 9.79 -4.86
CA TRP A 45 -0.99 10.81 -5.27
C TRP A 45 -2.42 10.31 -5.33
N LEU A 46 -2.62 9.06 -5.76
CA LEU A 46 -3.94 8.44 -5.84
C LEU A 46 -4.50 8.24 -4.42
N TYR A 47 -3.65 7.78 -3.49
CA TYR A 47 -4.03 7.66 -2.08
C TYR A 47 -4.33 9.02 -1.45
N LEU A 48 -3.49 10.03 -1.69
CA LEU A 48 -3.73 11.39 -1.21
C LEU A 48 -5.06 11.93 -1.75
N GLY A 49 -5.32 11.75 -3.04
CA GLY A 49 -6.59 12.13 -3.66
C GLY A 49 -7.78 11.44 -3.02
N PHE A 50 -7.70 10.12 -2.80
CA PHE A 50 -8.74 9.34 -2.12
C PHE A 50 -9.03 9.85 -0.71
N PHE A 51 -7.99 10.08 0.11
CA PHE A 51 -8.16 10.62 1.46
C PHE A 51 -8.73 12.04 1.44
N MET A 52 -8.27 12.90 0.53
CA MET A 52 -8.80 14.26 0.38
C MET A 52 -10.28 14.25 -0.02
N VAL A 53 -10.69 13.33 -0.89
CA VAL A 53 -12.11 13.13 -1.25
C VAL A 53 -12.92 12.67 -0.04
N LEU A 54 -12.44 11.66 0.71
CA LEU A 54 -13.13 11.20 1.92
C LEU A 54 -13.31 12.30 2.97
N ILE A 55 -12.29 13.13 3.17
CA ILE A 55 -12.35 14.29 4.07
C ILE A 55 -13.32 15.34 3.51
N GLY A 56 -13.25 15.63 2.21
CA GLY A 56 -14.13 16.58 1.52
C GLY A 56 -15.61 16.19 1.61
N LEU A 57 -15.95 14.89 1.57
CA LEU A 57 -17.33 14.41 1.73
C LEU A 57 -17.95 14.76 3.09
N ASN A 58 -17.13 15.02 4.11
CA ASN A 58 -17.62 15.50 5.41
C ASN A 58 -18.26 16.90 5.33
N ALA A 59 -17.94 17.70 4.31
CA ALA A 59 -18.61 18.97 4.05
C ALA A 59 -20.06 18.80 3.54
N VAL A 60 -20.39 17.65 2.93
CA VAL A 60 -21.75 17.34 2.44
C VAL A 60 -22.63 16.85 3.58
N SER A 61 -22.10 15.98 4.43
CA SER A 61 -22.79 15.48 5.62
C SER A 61 -21.76 15.24 6.73
N PRO A 62 -22.01 15.73 7.96
CA PRO A 62 -21.18 15.38 9.10
C PRO A 62 -21.04 13.86 9.20
N ARG A 63 -19.82 13.37 9.38
CA ARG A 63 -19.50 11.94 9.55
C ARG A 63 -19.95 11.07 8.36
N PHE A 64 -19.83 11.59 7.13
CA PHE A 64 -20.24 10.92 5.90
C PHE A 64 -19.79 9.45 5.80
N TRP A 65 -18.52 9.16 6.10
CA TRP A 65 -17.98 7.79 6.08
C TRP A 65 -18.78 6.85 6.98
N CYS A 66 -18.95 7.20 8.25
CA CYS A 66 -19.67 6.37 9.22
C CYS A 66 -21.14 6.18 8.85
N ARG A 67 -21.78 7.19 8.24
CA ARG A 67 -23.21 7.19 7.92
C ARG A 67 -23.57 6.46 6.62
N TYR A 68 -22.68 6.47 5.62
CA TYR A 68 -22.99 5.99 4.27
C TYR A 68 -22.05 4.93 3.73
N LEU A 69 -20.76 4.92 4.12
CA LEU A 69 -19.75 4.03 3.52
C LEU A 69 -19.33 2.88 4.46
N CYS A 70 -19.32 3.13 5.77
CA CYS A 70 -18.84 2.19 6.77
C CYS A 70 -19.84 1.05 7.01
N PRO A 71 -19.49 -0.22 6.74
CA PRO A 71 -20.37 -1.37 7.02
C PRO A 71 -20.74 -1.49 8.50
N LEU A 72 -19.78 -1.21 9.39
CA LEU A 72 -20.01 -1.20 10.84
C LEU A 72 -21.01 -0.10 11.25
N GLY A 73 -20.99 1.05 10.58
CA GLY A 73 -21.98 2.11 10.81
C GLY A 73 -23.41 1.65 10.47
N GLY A 74 -23.57 0.92 9.37
CA GLY A 74 -24.84 0.30 9.00
C GLY A 74 -25.33 -0.73 10.03
N ILE A 75 -24.43 -1.61 10.51
CA ILE A 75 -24.76 -2.61 11.54
C ILE A 75 -25.14 -1.92 12.86
N PHE A 76 -24.37 -0.94 13.31
CA PHE A 76 -24.67 -0.21 14.54
C PHE A 76 -25.95 0.62 14.44
N GLY A 77 -26.25 1.19 13.26
CA GLY A 77 -27.52 1.87 13.05
C GLY A 77 -28.73 0.93 13.08
N LEU A 78 -28.57 -0.33 12.66
CA LEU A 78 -29.61 -1.35 12.82
C LEU A 78 -29.78 -1.76 14.29
N LEU A 79 -28.68 -1.99 15.01
CA LEU A 79 -28.71 -2.31 16.43
C LEU A 79 -29.28 -1.17 17.27
N GLY A 80 -29.03 0.08 16.88
CA GLY A 80 -29.61 1.27 17.52
C GLY A 80 -31.14 1.27 17.52
N LYS A 81 -31.79 0.73 16.47
CA LYS A 81 -33.26 0.62 16.38
C LYS A 81 -33.87 -0.42 17.33
N VAL A 82 -33.04 -1.28 17.91
CA VAL A 82 -33.42 -2.33 18.86
C VAL A 82 -32.86 -2.00 20.26
N SER A 83 -32.35 -0.78 20.48
CA SER A 83 -31.74 -0.43 21.77
C SER A 83 -32.80 -0.38 22.87
N LEU A 84 -32.42 -0.90 24.05
CA LEU A 84 -33.25 -0.84 25.26
C LEU A 84 -33.42 0.61 25.77
N MET A 85 -32.42 1.45 25.51
CA MET A 85 -32.42 2.86 25.86
C MET A 85 -32.34 3.66 24.57
N HIS A 86 -33.35 4.46 24.28
CA HIS A 86 -33.40 5.28 23.08
C HIS A 86 -33.88 6.69 23.41
N CYS A 87 -33.53 7.61 22.54
CA CYS A 87 -33.99 8.99 22.59
C CYS A 87 -35.50 9.04 22.28
N GLU A 88 -36.28 9.64 23.17
CA GLU A 88 -37.73 9.85 23.02
C GLU A 88 -38.06 11.32 23.29
N ILE A 89 -38.81 11.94 22.38
CA ILE A 89 -39.26 13.33 22.52
C ILE A 89 -40.73 13.29 22.90
N SER A 90 -41.08 13.96 24.01
CA SER A 90 -42.46 14.03 24.51
C SER A 90 -43.39 14.72 23.50
N SER A 91 -44.65 14.29 23.44
CA SER A 91 -45.72 14.91 22.63
C SER A 91 -45.94 16.39 22.94
N ASP A 92 -45.64 16.81 24.17
CA ASP A 92 -45.81 18.20 24.63
C ASP A 92 -44.57 19.07 24.30
N CYS A 93 -43.78 18.66 23.31
CA CYS A 93 -42.64 19.42 22.83
C CYS A 93 -43.11 20.70 22.12
N THR A 94 -42.58 21.85 22.55
CA THR A 94 -42.86 23.15 21.96
C THR A 94 -42.13 23.40 20.62
N GLN A 95 -41.42 22.40 20.10
CA GLN A 95 -40.70 22.44 18.82
C GLN A 95 -39.70 23.61 18.71
N CYS A 96 -39.04 24.00 19.82
CA CYS A 96 -38.09 25.12 19.84
C CYS A 96 -36.82 24.92 19.00
N GLY A 97 -36.56 23.73 18.47
CA GLY A 97 -35.46 23.42 17.56
C GLY A 97 -34.04 23.38 18.16
N MET A 98 -33.83 23.79 19.42
CA MET A 98 -32.47 23.91 20.00
C MET A 98 -31.68 22.59 20.07
N CYS A 99 -32.36 21.44 20.17
CA CYS A 99 -31.69 20.15 20.18
C CYS A 99 -31.15 19.70 18.81
N ILE A 100 -31.57 20.34 17.71
CA ILE A 100 -31.16 20.01 16.33
C ILE A 100 -29.69 20.40 16.09
N PRO A 101 -29.27 21.68 16.20
CA PRO A 101 -27.89 22.08 15.91
C PRO A 101 -26.89 21.52 16.92
N THR A 102 -27.33 21.24 18.15
CA THR A 102 -26.51 20.64 19.21
C THR A 102 -26.25 19.15 18.99
N CYS A 103 -27.07 18.45 18.20
CA CYS A 103 -26.92 17.01 17.99
C CYS A 103 -25.68 16.70 17.13
N PRO A 104 -24.60 16.12 17.69
CA PRO A 104 -23.33 15.95 16.97
C PRO A 104 -23.40 14.88 15.87
N THR A 105 -24.45 14.06 15.86
CA THR A 105 -24.70 13.01 14.88
C THR A 105 -25.78 13.38 13.87
N GLY A 106 -26.49 14.50 14.05
CA GLY A 106 -27.67 14.82 13.25
C GLY A 106 -28.79 13.80 13.39
N ALA A 107 -28.87 13.11 14.55
CA ALA A 107 -29.93 12.15 14.84
C ALA A 107 -31.28 12.84 15.09
N ILE A 108 -31.28 14.10 15.52
CA ILE A 108 -32.51 14.87 15.74
C ILE A 108 -32.83 15.66 14.47
N GLN A 109 -34.03 15.47 13.94
CA GLN A 109 -34.49 16.08 12.70
C GLN A 109 -35.88 16.68 12.89
N GLU A 110 -36.22 17.64 12.03
CA GLU A 110 -37.51 18.30 11.98
C GLU A 110 -38.23 17.89 10.69
N ASN A 111 -39.26 17.06 10.80
CA ASN A 111 -40.13 16.69 9.69
C ASN A 111 -41.54 16.44 10.24
N GLU A 112 -42.44 17.40 10.05
CA GLU A 112 -43.79 17.39 10.65
C GLU A 112 -43.79 17.28 12.20
N GLY A 113 -42.63 17.55 12.83
CA GLY A 113 -42.36 17.43 14.25
C GLY A 113 -40.87 17.19 14.52
N VAL A 114 -40.42 17.39 15.77
CA VAL A 114 -39.04 17.10 16.18
C VAL A 114 -38.95 15.65 16.62
N PHE A 115 -38.15 14.83 15.93
CA PHE A 115 -37.95 13.42 16.25
C PHE A 115 -36.46 13.08 16.33
N CYS A 116 -36.16 11.94 16.96
CA CYS A 116 -34.79 11.47 17.19
C CYS A 116 -34.63 10.08 16.56
N ASP A 117 -33.79 9.94 15.54
CA ASP A 117 -33.53 8.66 14.86
C ASP A 117 -32.62 7.77 15.73
N PRO A 118 -33.12 6.65 16.28
CA PRO A 118 -32.32 5.75 17.10
C PRO A 118 -31.19 5.07 16.31
N GLY A 119 -31.26 5.02 14.97
CA GLY A 119 -30.20 4.48 14.13
C GLY A 119 -28.99 5.41 13.95
N GLU A 120 -29.14 6.69 14.27
CA GLU A 120 -28.06 7.69 14.19
C GLU A 120 -27.67 8.24 15.58
N CYS A 121 -28.48 7.96 16.61
CA CYS A 121 -28.26 8.42 17.96
C CYS A 121 -27.14 7.62 18.65
N THR A 122 -26.04 8.28 19.02
CA THR A 122 -24.97 7.65 19.81
C THR A 122 -25.16 7.79 21.32
N MET A 123 -26.37 8.18 21.78
CA MET A 123 -26.72 8.31 23.20
C MET A 123 -25.75 9.21 24.02
N CYS A 124 -25.27 10.31 23.44
CA CYS A 124 -24.39 11.27 24.13
C CYS A 124 -25.10 12.17 25.15
N LEU A 125 -26.43 12.17 25.18
CA LEU A 125 -27.30 12.91 26.11
C LEU A 125 -27.21 14.45 26.07
N ILE A 126 -26.45 15.04 25.14
CA ILE A 126 -26.31 16.51 25.04
C ILE A 126 -27.68 17.18 24.79
N CYS A 127 -28.51 16.60 23.92
CA CYS A 127 -29.86 17.10 23.66
C CYS A 127 -30.80 17.05 24.87
N LYS A 128 -30.53 16.18 25.85
CA LYS A 128 -31.27 16.14 27.12
C LYS A 128 -30.80 17.24 28.06
N ALA A 129 -29.50 17.49 28.12
CA ALA A 129 -28.91 18.55 28.95
C ALA A 129 -29.34 19.95 28.47
N ASP A 130 -29.32 20.16 27.15
CA ASP A 130 -29.55 21.49 26.56
C ASP A 130 -31.03 21.77 26.24
N CYS A 131 -31.95 20.86 26.58
CA CYS A 131 -33.37 21.06 26.33
C CYS A 131 -34.00 21.95 27.42
N PRO A 132 -34.41 23.20 27.12
CA PRO A 132 -34.97 24.11 28.14
C PRO A 132 -36.33 23.64 28.66
N GLY A 133 -37.09 22.91 27.82
CA GLY A 133 -38.39 22.36 28.19
C GLY A 133 -38.31 21.00 28.87
N GLY A 134 -37.11 20.41 28.99
CA GLY A 134 -36.90 19.09 29.59
C GLY A 134 -37.68 17.96 28.90
N LYS A 135 -38.00 18.10 27.60
CA LYS A 135 -38.88 17.19 26.85
C LYS A 135 -38.15 16.03 26.14
N VAL A 136 -36.83 15.94 26.29
CA VAL A 136 -36.00 14.87 25.71
C VAL A 136 -35.67 13.85 26.79
N HIS A 137 -36.11 12.62 26.58
CA HIS A 137 -35.96 11.52 27.54
C HIS A 137 -35.20 10.35 26.92
N PHE A 138 -34.61 9.54 27.80
CA PHE A 138 -33.91 8.30 27.45
C PHE A 138 -34.42 7.17 28.36
N PRO A 139 -35.68 6.75 28.21
CA PRO A 139 -36.23 5.69 29.03
C PRO A 139 -35.62 4.34 28.66
N ILE A 140 -35.60 3.43 29.64
CA ILE A 140 -35.32 2.01 29.40
C ILE A 140 -36.65 1.33 29.11
N ARG A 141 -36.86 0.87 27.88
CA ARG A 141 -38.05 0.10 27.47
C ARG A 141 -37.63 -1.26 26.92
N THR A 142 -38.55 -2.22 26.94
CA THR A 142 -38.34 -3.50 26.24
C THR A 142 -38.08 -3.22 24.77
N ALA A 143 -37.08 -3.90 24.20
CA ALA A 143 -36.64 -3.68 22.83
C ALA A 143 -37.79 -3.91 21.85
N GLN A 144 -38.43 -2.82 21.42
CA GLN A 144 -39.42 -2.79 20.36
C GLN A 144 -38.74 -2.21 19.14
N PHE A 145 -38.92 -2.84 17.99
CA PHE A 145 -38.36 -2.32 16.74
C PHE A 145 -39.06 -1.00 16.39
N ILE A 146 -38.35 0.12 16.60
CA ILE A 146 -38.91 1.45 16.35
C ILE A 146 -38.93 1.68 14.83
N HIS A 147 -40.11 1.52 14.21
CA HIS A 147 -40.31 1.76 12.80
C HIS A 147 -40.55 3.25 12.56
N GLN A 148 -39.47 4.00 12.31
CA GLN A 148 -39.52 5.39 11.87
C GLN A 148 -39.33 5.45 10.35
N PRO A 149 -40.13 6.24 9.61
CA PRO A 149 -40.00 6.37 8.15
C PRO A 149 -38.63 6.96 7.83
N TYR A 150 -37.76 6.08 7.37
CA TYR A 150 -36.38 6.36 7.02
C TYR A 150 -36.34 7.09 5.68
N ASP A 151 -35.55 8.16 5.59
CA ASP A 151 -35.44 9.02 4.41
C ASP A 151 -35.12 8.22 3.13
N ILE A 152 -36.05 8.24 2.16
CA ILE A 152 -36.05 7.43 0.94
C ILE A 152 -34.89 7.82 0.00
N ASN A 153 -34.37 9.04 0.11
CA ASN A 153 -33.21 9.49 -0.67
C ASN A 153 -31.91 8.74 -0.30
N ARG A 154 -31.80 8.26 0.95
CA ARG A 154 -30.67 7.46 1.45
C ARG A 154 -30.62 6.06 0.84
N LYS A 155 -31.79 5.46 0.57
CA LYS A 155 -31.91 4.16 -0.12
C LYS A 155 -31.51 4.24 -1.58
N LYS A 156 -31.84 5.33 -2.29
CA LYS A 156 -31.44 5.50 -3.70
C LYS A 156 -29.93 5.61 -3.85
N ALA A 157 -29.24 6.32 -2.95
CA ALA A 157 -27.78 6.40 -2.94
C ALA A 157 -27.12 5.03 -2.69
N LEU A 158 -27.55 4.32 -1.65
CA LEU A 158 -27.03 2.98 -1.31
C LEU A 158 -27.39 1.90 -2.33
N LEU A 159 -28.61 1.91 -2.88
CA LEU A 159 -29.01 1.02 -3.98
C LEU A 159 -28.22 1.34 -5.23
N SER A 160 -28.02 2.62 -5.59
CA SER A 160 -27.26 2.99 -6.78
C SER A 160 -25.78 2.57 -6.69
N PHE A 161 -25.16 2.73 -5.52
CA PHE A 161 -23.79 2.28 -5.27
C PHE A 161 -23.71 0.74 -5.24
N GLY A 162 -24.67 0.09 -4.57
CA GLY A 162 -24.75 -1.37 -4.51
C GLY A 162 -24.96 -2.01 -5.89
N THR A 163 -25.86 -1.46 -6.72
CA THR A 163 -26.08 -1.94 -8.09
C THR A 163 -24.91 -1.64 -9.02
N ALA A 164 -24.16 -0.55 -8.80
CA ALA A 164 -22.95 -0.28 -9.57
C ALA A 164 -21.83 -1.26 -9.21
N VAL A 165 -21.62 -1.56 -7.92
CA VAL A 165 -20.61 -2.53 -7.46
C VAL A 165 -20.97 -3.96 -7.87
N ILE A 166 -22.23 -4.37 -7.71
CA ILE A 166 -22.71 -5.70 -8.14
C ILE A 166 -22.71 -5.82 -9.67
N GLY A 167 -23.08 -4.75 -10.39
CA GLY A 167 -23.07 -4.72 -11.85
C GLY A 167 -21.65 -4.85 -12.41
N VAL A 168 -20.67 -4.16 -11.82
CA VAL A 168 -19.25 -4.33 -12.17
C VAL A 168 -18.75 -5.73 -11.82
N GLY A 169 -19.10 -6.24 -10.63
CA GLY A 169 -18.72 -7.59 -10.20
C GLY A 169 -19.31 -8.73 -11.04
N LEU A 170 -20.52 -8.56 -11.59
CA LEU A 170 -21.15 -9.55 -12.47
C LEU A 170 -20.60 -9.51 -13.90
N LEU A 171 -20.20 -8.33 -14.40
CA LEU A 171 -19.58 -8.18 -15.72
C LEU A 171 -18.14 -8.73 -15.77
N ASP A 172 -17.45 -8.79 -14.63
CA ASP A 172 -16.05 -9.24 -14.55
C ASP A 172 -15.89 -10.78 -14.51
N THR A 173 -17.00 -11.52 -14.39
CA THR A 173 -16.99 -13.00 -14.27
C THR A 173 -16.51 -13.73 -15.54
N GLN A 174 -16.28 -13.02 -16.65
CA GLN A 174 -15.78 -13.59 -17.91
C GLN A 174 -14.40 -13.07 -18.35
N TRP A 175 -13.69 -12.30 -17.51
CA TRP A 175 -12.38 -11.72 -17.84
C TRP A 175 -11.18 -12.32 -17.08
N ILE A 176 -11.41 -13.31 -16.24
CA ILE A 176 -10.38 -13.91 -15.37
C ILE A 176 -9.78 -15.15 -16.04
N ASP A 177 -9.09 -14.93 -17.15
CA ASP A 177 -7.95 -15.77 -17.54
C ASP A 177 -6.74 -14.83 -17.70
N GLN A 178 -6.44 -14.11 -16.62
CA GLN A 178 -5.29 -13.21 -16.56
C GLN A 178 -4.04 -14.07 -16.43
N LYS A 179 -3.45 -14.39 -17.58
CA LYS A 179 -2.08 -14.91 -17.68
C LYS A 179 -1.18 -14.02 -16.81
N GLN A 180 -0.70 -14.57 -15.71
CA GLN A 180 0.11 -13.87 -14.72
C GLN A 180 1.27 -13.18 -15.45
N SER A 181 1.43 -11.86 -15.25
CA SER A 181 2.50 -11.11 -15.89
C SER A 181 3.85 -11.70 -15.52
N ASP A 182 4.71 -11.97 -16.51
CA ASP A 182 6.06 -12.51 -16.31
C ASP A 182 6.97 -11.60 -15.44
N LEU A 183 6.49 -10.39 -15.13
CA LEU A 183 7.13 -9.38 -14.28
C LEU A 183 6.58 -9.31 -12.85
N LEU A 184 5.61 -10.17 -12.47
CA LEU A 184 5.01 -10.16 -11.13
C LEU A 184 5.91 -10.86 -10.10
N ILE A 185 6.96 -10.19 -9.66
CA ILE A 185 7.94 -10.75 -8.74
C ILE A 185 7.45 -10.64 -7.30
N ARG A 186 7.43 -11.76 -6.58
CA ARG A 186 7.05 -11.83 -5.15
C ARG A 186 8.29 -11.88 -4.25
N PRO A 187 8.17 -11.50 -2.96
CA PRO A 187 9.25 -11.62 -2.00
C PRO A 187 9.84 -13.04 -1.89
N PRO A 188 11.08 -13.19 -1.40
CA PRO A 188 11.73 -14.50 -1.23
C PRO A 188 10.90 -15.49 -0.41
N GLY A 189 10.82 -16.74 -0.88
CA GLY A 189 10.09 -17.83 -0.21
C GLY A 189 8.57 -17.79 -0.37
N VAL A 190 8.03 -16.79 -1.08
CA VAL A 190 6.58 -16.66 -1.26
C VAL A 190 6.09 -17.55 -2.41
N ILE A 191 5.06 -18.34 -2.12
CA ILE A 191 4.25 -19.04 -3.13
C ILE A 191 3.00 -18.18 -3.39
N ASN A 192 2.72 -17.86 -4.65
CA ASN A 192 1.70 -16.86 -4.98
C ASN A 192 0.31 -17.22 -4.46
N ASP A 193 -0.16 -18.45 -4.63
CA ASP A 193 -1.51 -18.84 -4.20
C ASP A 193 -1.67 -18.77 -2.68
N GLN A 194 -0.65 -19.23 -1.95
CA GLN A 194 -0.61 -19.15 -0.49
C GLN A 194 -0.54 -17.69 -0.01
N LEU A 195 0.16 -16.82 -0.73
CA LEU A 195 0.16 -15.39 -0.44
C LEU A 195 -1.26 -14.81 -0.56
N LEU A 196 -1.97 -15.13 -1.65
CA LEU A 196 -3.30 -14.59 -1.92
C LEU A 196 -4.33 -15.05 -0.86
N SER A 197 -4.23 -16.28 -0.36
CA SER A 197 -5.13 -16.81 0.68
C SER A 197 -4.80 -16.33 2.09
N THR A 198 -3.52 -16.08 2.39
CA THR A 198 -3.05 -15.86 3.77
C THR A 198 -2.78 -14.40 4.07
N CYS A 199 -2.42 -13.59 3.06
CA CYS A 199 -2.04 -12.20 3.27
C CYS A 199 -3.25 -11.36 3.73
N ILE A 200 -3.15 -10.79 4.93
CA ILE A 200 -4.13 -9.84 5.47
C ILE A 200 -3.95 -8.41 4.95
N ARG A 201 -3.05 -8.20 3.97
CA ARG A 201 -2.83 -6.92 3.28
C ARG A 201 -2.46 -5.76 4.23
N CYS A 202 -1.70 -6.05 5.29
CA CYS A 202 -1.32 -5.04 6.30
C CYS A 202 -0.26 -4.04 5.81
N GLY A 203 0.55 -4.39 4.81
CA GLY A 203 1.56 -3.49 4.23
C GLY A 203 2.89 -3.40 4.98
N GLU A 204 3.03 -4.00 6.17
CA GLU A 204 4.24 -3.94 7.02
C GLU A 204 5.54 -4.30 6.27
N CYS A 205 5.48 -5.31 5.40
CA CYS A 205 6.62 -5.72 4.58
C CYS A 205 7.16 -4.62 3.65
N SER A 206 6.32 -3.70 3.16
CA SER A 206 6.78 -2.54 2.37
C SER A 206 7.39 -1.46 3.24
N THR A 207 6.84 -1.25 4.44
CA THR A 207 7.33 -0.27 5.41
C THR A 207 8.74 -0.61 5.89
N VAL A 208 9.02 -1.89 6.16
CA VAL A 208 10.34 -2.34 6.65
C VAL A 208 11.36 -2.56 5.54
N CYS A 209 11.00 -2.40 4.26
CA CYS A 209 11.89 -2.66 3.14
C CYS A 209 12.90 -1.50 2.96
N PRO A 210 14.20 -1.70 3.28
CA PRO A 210 15.16 -0.59 3.32
C PRO A 210 15.46 -0.01 1.94
N THR A 211 15.33 -0.82 0.90
CA THR A 211 15.55 -0.44 -0.50
C THR A 211 14.27 0.04 -1.19
N ASN A 212 13.12 0.02 -0.49
CA ASN A 212 11.80 0.30 -1.03
C ASN A 212 11.41 -0.54 -2.27
N ALA A 213 12.02 -1.73 -2.41
CA ALA A 213 11.73 -2.65 -3.51
C ALA A 213 10.32 -3.24 -3.42
N ILE A 214 9.84 -3.49 -2.20
CA ILE A 214 8.49 -4.04 -1.97
C ILE A 214 7.48 -2.90 -2.06
N GLN A 215 6.55 -3.03 -3.00
CA GLN A 215 5.44 -2.13 -3.23
C GLN A 215 4.13 -2.92 -3.12
N MET A 216 3.01 -2.22 -2.92
CA MET A 216 1.69 -2.84 -2.90
C MET A 216 1.13 -2.91 -4.31
N ALA A 217 0.73 -4.10 -4.75
CA ALA A 217 0.07 -4.29 -6.02
C ALA A 217 -1.30 -3.60 -6.03
N VAL A 218 -1.68 -3.07 -7.20
CA VAL A 218 -3.04 -2.57 -7.43
C VAL A 218 -3.74 -3.46 -8.46
N TRP A 219 -3.05 -3.76 -9.56
CA TRP A 219 -3.62 -4.55 -10.67
C TRP A 219 -2.72 -5.70 -11.13
N GLU A 220 -1.44 -5.68 -10.76
CA GLU A 220 -0.41 -6.58 -11.28
C GLU A 220 -0.64 -8.05 -10.92
N GLY A 221 -1.28 -8.30 -9.77
CA GLY A 221 -1.67 -9.63 -9.31
C GLY A 221 -3.12 -9.99 -9.59
N GLY A 222 -3.78 -9.28 -10.51
CA GLY A 222 -5.23 -9.37 -10.70
C GLY A 222 -6.01 -8.78 -9.52
N VAL A 223 -7.34 -8.96 -9.53
CA VAL A 223 -8.25 -8.42 -8.49
C VAL A 223 -7.95 -9.04 -7.12
N GLU A 224 -7.69 -10.35 -7.07
CA GLU A 224 -7.33 -11.04 -5.82
C GLU A 224 -5.97 -10.58 -5.26
N GLY A 225 -5.04 -10.23 -6.15
CA GLY A 225 -3.74 -9.68 -5.81
C GLY A 225 -3.76 -8.22 -5.36
N PHE A 226 -4.93 -7.57 -5.28
CA PHE A 226 -5.03 -6.21 -4.77
C PHE A 226 -4.37 -6.08 -3.39
N TRP A 227 -3.52 -5.08 -3.25
CA TRP A 227 -2.79 -4.75 -2.03
C TRP A 227 -1.89 -5.86 -1.47
N THR A 228 -1.45 -6.78 -2.33
CA THR A 228 -0.46 -7.81 -1.96
C THR A 228 0.96 -7.34 -2.30
N PRO A 229 1.99 -7.81 -1.58
CA PRO A 229 3.37 -7.34 -1.80
C PRO A 229 3.93 -7.83 -3.14
N VAL A 230 4.49 -6.90 -3.91
CA VAL A 230 5.22 -7.15 -5.16
C VAL A 230 6.55 -6.43 -5.15
N LEU A 231 7.54 -6.97 -5.83
CA LEU A 231 8.84 -6.33 -6.00
C LEU A 231 8.85 -5.50 -7.28
N VAL A 232 9.08 -4.19 -7.13
CA VAL A 232 9.27 -3.25 -8.24
C VAL A 232 10.76 -2.90 -8.31
N LEU A 233 11.47 -3.64 -9.14
CA LEU A 233 12.94 -3.65 -9.14
C LEU A 233 13.57 -2.41 -9.77
N ARG A 234 12.77 -1.58 -10.42
CA ARG A 234 13.20 -0.24 -10.83
C ARG A 234 13.23 0.75 -9.67
N ASN A 235 12.33 0.60 -8.69
CA ASN A 235 12.29 1.46 -7.50
C ASN A 235 13.37 1.06 -6.47
N GLY A 236 13.59 -0.24 -6.31
CA GLY A 236 14.54 -0.79 -5.34
C GLY A 236 15.02 -2.18 -5.73
N TYR A 237 15.67 -2.89 -4.80
CA TYR A 237 16.11 -4.27 -5.02
C TYR A 237 16.03 -5.12 -3.76
N CYS A 238 15.99 -6.44 -3.89
CA CYS A 238 16.08 -7.33 -2.73
C CYS A 238 17.54 -7.41 -2.24
N ASP A 239 17.88 -6.65 -1.21
CA ASP A 239 19.23 -6.63 -0.63
C ASP A 239 19.63 -8.02 -0.11
N TYR A 240 20.74 -8.57 -0.60
CA TYR A 240 21.29 -9.88 -0.25
C TYR A 240 21.46 -10.12 1.26
N SER A 241 21.69 -9.06 2.03
CA SER A 241 21.94 -9.12 3.48
C SER A 241 20.71 -8.77 4.34
N CYS A 242 19.53 -8.60 3.74
CA CYS A 242 18.29 -8.26 4.45
C CYS A 242 17.28 -9.43 4.49
N GLN A 243 16.60 -9.62 5.63
CA GLN A 243 15.48 -10.56 5.81
C GLN A 243 14.23 -9.94 6.48
N ALA A 244 14.17 -8.61 6.60
CA ALA A 244 13.18 -7.93 7.45
C ALA A 244 11.71 -8.22 7.09
N CYS A 245 11.38 -8.35 5.81
CA CYS A 245 10.00 -8.53 5.34
C CYS A 245 9.33 -9.82 5.84
N GLY A 246 10.09 -10.92 6.00
CA GLY A 246 9.57 -12.17 6.55
C GLY A 246 9.44 -12.11 8.07
N GLN A 247 10.28 -11.33 8.75
CA GLN A 247 10.29 -11.20 10.21
C GLN A 247 9.14 -10.33 10.75
N VAL A 248 8.60 -9.42 9.93
CA VAL A 248 7.48 -8.54 10.32
C VAL A 248 6.11 -9.10 9.92
N CYS A 249 6.05 -10.18 9.13
CA CYS A 249 4.78 -10.67 8.59
C CYS A 249 3.96 -11.38 9.69
N PRO A 250 2.84 -10.83 10.16
CA PRO A 250 2.11 -11.36 11.32
C PRO A 250 1.39 -12.69 11.04
N VAL A 251 1.18 -12.99 9.76
CA VAL A 251 0.45 -14.17 9.28
C VAL A 251 1.34 -15.10 8.46
N GLU A 252 2.65 -14.84 8.43
CA GLU A 252 3.66 -15.64 7.72
C GLU A 252 3.35 -15.87 6.22
N ALA A 253 2.56 -14.98 5.61
CA ALA A 253 2.33 -14.98 4.17
C ALA A 253 3.63 -14.71 3.39
N ILE A 254 4.59 -14.02 4.03
CA ILE A 254 6.01 -14.07 3.69
C ILE A 254 6.68 -14.89 4.80
N PRO A 255 7.32 -16.03 4.49
CA PRO A 255 7.88 -16.88 5.52
C PRO A 255 9.07 -16.20 6.23
N PRO A 256 9.23 -16.39 7.55
CA PRO A 256 10.33 -15.82 8.33
C PRO A 256 11.64 -16.59 8.10
N LEU A 257 12.15 -16.55 6.86
CA LEU A 257 13.37 -17.23 6.47
C LEU A 257 14.59 -16.68 7.22
N THR A 258 15.55 -17.55 7.51
CA THR A 258 16.90 -17.15 7.89
C THR A 258 17.66 -16.54 6.70
N LEU A 259 18.73 -15.79 6.96
CA LEU A 259 19.54 -15.17 5.89
C LEU A 259 20.10 -16.21 4.93
N GLU A 260 20.52 -17.37 5.43
CA GLU A 260 21.06 -18.44 4.59
C GLU A 260 20.01 -19.06 3.67
N GLU A 261 18.82 -19.30 4.17
CA GLU A 261 17.70 -19.82 3.38
C GLU A 261 17.24 -18.80 2.35
N LYS A 262 17.14 -17.54 2.77
CA LYS A 262 16.73 -16.42 1.92
C LYS A 262 17.68 -16.21 0.75
N ARG A 263 18.99 -16.38 0.94
CA ARG A 263 20.01 -16.29 -0.12
C ARG A 263 19.91 -17.38 -1.17
N LYS A 264 19.25 -18.50 -0.84
CA LYS A 264 19.00 -19.62 -1.76
C LYS A 264 17.68 -19.48 -2.53
N GLN A 265 16.81 -18.55 -2.13
CA GLN A 265 15.52 -18.36 -2.77
C GLN A 265 15.67 -17.71 -4.14
N ILE A 266 15.09 -18.34 -5.15
CA ILE A 266 15.01 -17.80 -6.50
C ILE A 266 13.65 -17.13 -6.65
N ILE A 267 13.65 -15.81 -6.81
CA ILE A 267 12.42 -15.02 -7.03
C ILE A 267 12.22 -14.63 -8.50
N GLY A 268 13.27 -14.79 -9.31
CA GLY A 268 13.26 -14.52 -10.74
C GLY A 268 14.65 -14.72 -11.34
N LYS A 269 14.80 -14.47 -12.64
CA LYS A 269 16.08 -14.54 -13.35
C LYS A 269 16.31 -13.28 -14.17
N ALA A 270 17.55 -12.80 -14.18
CA ALA A 270 17.93 -11.65 -14.99
C ALA A 270 18.01 -12.02 -16.48
N GLU A 271 17.53 -11.13 -17.32
CA GLU A 271 17.62 -11.21 -18.77
C GLU A 271 18.04 -9.86 -19.34
N ILE A 272 18.96 -9.88 -20.30
CA ILE A 272 19.50 -8.68 -20.94
C ILE A 272 18.80 -8.51 -22.30
N ASP A 273 18.12 -7.38 -22.46
CA ASP A 273 17.68 -6.87 -23.75
C ASP A 273 18.88 -6.32 -24.53
N ARG A 274 19.33 -7.10 -25.52
CA ARG A 274 20.47 -6.77 -26.37
C ARG A 274 20.22 -5.58 -27.28
N THR A 275 18.97 -5.18 -27.50
CA THR A 275 18.62 -4.02 -28.33
C THR A 275 18.78 -2.69 -27.58
N ARG A 276 18.85 -2.74 -26.25
CA ARG A 276 18.97 -1.56 -25.39
C ARG A 276 20.27 -1.50 -24.60
N CYS A 277 20.85 -2.65 -24.28
CA CYS A 277 22.06 -2.71 -23.46
C CYS A 277 23.22 -2.00 -24.19
N LEU A 278 23.82 -1.00 -23.55
CA LEU A 278 24.86 -0.14 -24.13
C LEU A 278 26.00 -0.92 -24.82
N PRO A 279 26.59 -1.98 -24.20
CA PRO A 279 27.58 -2.83 -24.86
C PRO A 279 27.07 -3.68 -26.03
N TRP A 280 25.77 -3.99 -26.07
CA TRP A 280 25.19 -4.83 -27.13
C TRP A 280 24.66 -3.99 -28.30
N ALA A 281 23.96 -2.90 -28.00
CA ALA A 281 23.26 -2.07 -28.98
C ALA A 281 24.16 -0.99 -29.59
N GLU A 282 24.98 -0.34 -28.76
CA GLU A 282 25.75 0.86 -29.15
C GLU A 282 27.27 0.65 -29.11
N ASN A 283 27.73 -0.55 -28.75
CA ASN A 283 29.14 -0.87 -28.49
C ASN A 283 29.81 0.10 -27.49
N GLN A 284 29.04 0.63 -26.54
CA GLN A 284 29.54 1.48 -25.46
C GLN A 284 29.93 0.65 -24.24
N GLU A 285 30.98 1.04 -23.53
CA GLU A 285 31.45 0.34 -22.34
C GLU A 285 30.49 0.53 -21.16
N CYS A 286 30.04 -0.57 -20.56
CA CYS A 286 29.25 -0.55 -19.34
C CYS A 286 29.36 -1.90 -18.62
N ILE A 287 29.86 -1.87 -17.39
CA ILE A 287 30.06 -3.07 -16.54
C ILE A 287 29.19 -3.07 -15.28
N VAL A 288 28.31 -2.06 -15.13
CA VAL A 288 27.57 -1.78 -13.89
C VAL A 288 26.82 -3.01 -13.35
N CYS A 289 26.20 -3.80 -14.22
CA CYS A 289 25.42 -4.95 -13.79
C CYS A 289 26.28 -6.09 -13.19
N GLU A 290 27.52 -6.27 -13.65
CA GLU A 290 28.47 -7.23 -13.09
C GLU A 290 29.01 -6.74 -11.74
N GLU A 291 29.47 -5.49 -11.70
CA GLU A 291 30.01 -4.86 -10.48
C GLU A 291 29.00 -4.88 -9.33
N MET A 292 27.75 -4.53 -9.63
CA MET A 292 26.69 -4.47 -8.63
C MET A 292 26.09 -5.83 -8.27
N CYS A 293 26.47 -6.93 -8.95
CA CYS A 293 25.97 -8.25 -8.63
C CYS A 293 26.45 -8.66 -7.22
N PRO A 294 25.54 -8.89 -6.25
CA PRO A 294 25.92 -9.05 -4.84
C PRO A 294 26.33 -10.49 -4.49
N ILE A 295 26.09 -11.45 -5.38
CA ILE A 295 26.38 -12.85 -5.09
C ILE A 295 27.88 -13.13 -5.26
N PRO A 296 28.51 -13.98 -4.43
CA PRO A 296 29.95 -14.21 -4.46
C PRO A 296 30.48 -14.67 -5.83
N ASP A 297 29.80 -15.61 -6.48
CA ASP A 297 30.24 -16.19 -7.76
C ASP A 297 29.84 -15.37 -9.01
N LYS A 298 29.22 -14.20 -8.80
CA LYS A 298 28.72 -13.27 -9.83
C LYS A 298 27.85 -13.94 -10.91
N ALA A 299 26.53 -13.72 -10.84
CA ALA A 299 25.58 -14.25 -11.84
C ALA A 299 25.68 -13.57 -13.21
N ILE A 300 26.47 -12.50 -13.32
CA ILE A 300 26.68 -11.75 -14.55
C ILE A 300 28.18 -11.76 -14.76
N ARG A 301 28.64 -12.08 -15.97
CA ARG A 301 30.05 -12.05 -16.34
C ARG A 301 30.24 -11.27 -17.62
N LEU A 302 31.46 -10.77 -17.82
CA LEU A 302 31.84 -10.00 -18.98
C LEU A 302 32.58 -10.92 -19.95
N GLU A 303 32.19 -10.85 -21.23
CA GLU A 303 32.89 -11.49 -22.33
C GLU A 303 33.60 -10.40 -23.14
N GLU A 304 34.88 -10.60 -23.42
CA GLU A 304 35.68 -9.66 -24.19
C GLU A 304 35.56 -9.95 -25.69
N LEU A 305 35.21 -8.93 -26.46
CA LEU A 305 35.09 -9.00 -27.91
C LEU A 305 35.85 -7.83 -28.55
N GLN A 306 36.61 -8.10 -29.60
CA GLN A 306 37.19 -7.04 -30.42
C GLN A 306 36.13 -6.46 -31.34
N VAL A 307 35.88 -5.16 -31.23
CA VAL A 307 34.95 -4.42 -32.09
C VAL A 307 35.74 -3.37 -32.86
N THR A 308 35.52 -3.34 -34.17
CA THR A 308 36.06 -2.28 -35.03
C THR A 308 35.09 -1.11 -35.03
N SER A 309 35.55 0.03 -34.51
CA SER A 309 34.79 1.28 -34.50
C SER A 309 34.58 1.78 -35.95
N PRO A 310 33.54 2.60 -36.25
CA PRO A 310 33.31 3.13 -37.60
C PRO A 310 34.51 3.89 -38.19
N GLY A 311 35.42 4.40 -37.34
CA GLY A 311 36.68 5.04 -37.73
C GLY A 311 37.86 4.09 -37.99
N GLY A 312 37.66 2.77 -37.95
CA GLY A 312 38.70 1.76 -38.18
C GLY A 312 39.54 1.39 -36.95
N GLU A 313 39.32 2.03 -35.81
CA GLU A 313 40.00 1.72 -34.55
C GLU A 313 39.46 0.42 -33.94
N VAL A 314 40.35 -0.53 -33.61
CA VAL A 314 40.00 -1.79 -32.95
C VAL A 314 40.00 -1.56 -31.44
N LYS A 315 38.84 -1.72 -30.80
CA LYS A 315 38.68 -1.61 -29.35
C LYS A 315 38.21 -2.95 -28.76
N ILE A 316 38.75 -3.31 -27.59
CA ILE A 316 38.23 -4.44 -26.82
C ILE A 316 37.00 -3.96 -26.05
N LEU A 317 35.86 -4.60 -26.29
CA LEU A 317 34.59 -4.29 -25.64
C LEU A 317 34.19 -5.44 -24.71
N GLN A 318 33.76 -5.09 -23.51
CA GLN A 318 33.22 -6.05 -22.54
C GLN A 318 31.70 -6.11 -22.63
N ARG A 319 31.15 -7.26 -23.00
CA ARG A 319 29.72 -7.50 -23.09
C ARG A 319 29.22 -8.35 -21.93
N PRO A 320 28.20 -7.90 -21.18
CA PRO A 320 27.64 -8.68 -20.10
C PRO A 320 26.77 -9.83 -20.61
N HIS A 321 26.88 -10.99 -19.96
CA HIS A 321 25.98 -12.13 -20.11
C HIS A 321 25.56 -12.68 -18.74
N VAL A 322 24.34 -13.22 -18.65
CA VAL A 322 23.77 -13.74 -17.39
C VAL A 322 23.96 -15.25 -17.29
N ILE A 323 24.59 -15.70 -16.22
CA ILE A 323 24.68 -17.09 -15.82
C ILE A 323 23.43 -17.44 -15.00
N ARG A 324 22.40 -17.91 -15.69
CA ARG A 324 21.07 -18.15 -15.11
C ARG A 324 21.07 -19.04 -13.86
N ARG A 325 21.96 -20.03 -13.78
CA ARG A 325 22.06 -20.94 -12.62
C ARG A 325 22.42 -20.25 -11.31
N GLU A 326 23.23 -19.19 -11.38
CA GLU A 326 23.73 -18.46 -10.20
C GLU A 326 22.79 -17.30 -9.84
N CYS A 327 21.98 -16.81 -10.79
CA CYS A 327 21.07 -15.69 -10.57
C CYS A 327 19.91 -16.05 -9.63
N ILE A 328 19.76 -15.30 -8.53
CA ILE A 328 18.62 -15.45 -7.60
C ILE A 328 17.46 -14.48 -7.89
N GLY A 329 17.64 -13.52 -8.79
CA GLY A 329 16.61 -12.55 -9.17
C GLY A 329 16.47 -11.33 -8.25
N CYS A 330 17.51 -10.98 -7.48
CA CYS A 330 17.46 -9.87 -6.52
C CYS A 330 17.15 -8.48 -7.12
N GLY A 331 17.39 -8.29 -8.42
CA GLY A 331 17.06 -7.06 -9.14
C GLY A 331 18.01 -5.88 -8.98
N ILE A 332 19.15 -6.04 -8.30
CA ILE A 332 20.15 -4.95 -8.16
C ILE A 332 20.61 -4.44 -9.53
N CYS A 333 20.85 -5.35 -10.48
CA CYS A 333 21.28 -4.99 -11.83
C CYS A 333 20.23 -4.18 -12.60
N GLU A 334 18.94 -4.44 -12.39
CA GLU A 334 17.83 -3.69 -13.00
C GLU A 334 17.71 -2.29 -12.40
N ASN A 335 17.80 -2.20 -11.06
CA ASN A 335 17.76 -0.93 -10.34
C ASN A 335 18.93 -0.01 -10.75
N LYS A 336 20.14 -0.58 -10.83
CA LYS A 336 21.38 0.18 -11.11
C LYS A 336 21.69 0.36 -12.59
N CYS A 337 20.86 -0.16 -13.48
CA CYS A 337 21.03 0.05 -14.91
C CYS A 337 21.00 1.56 -15.23
N PRO A 338 22.04 2.11 -15.89
CA PRO A 338 22.20 3.56 -16.07
C PRO A 338 21.24 4.15 -17.11
N LEU A 339 20.59 3.32 -17.93
CA LEU A 339 19.60 3.79 -18.90
C LEU A 339 18.44 4.49 -18.20
N THR A 340 17.87 5.50 -18.84
CA THR A 340 16.66 6.17 -18.38
C THR A 340 15.41 5.38 -18.78
N GLY A 341 14.35 5.44 -17.96
CA GLY A 341 13.14 4.66 -18.17
C GLY A 341 13.35 3.17 -17.86
N GLU A 342 12.97 2.29 -18.78
CA GLU A 342 13.16 0.85 -18.64
C GLU A 342 14.64 0.43 -18.72
N ALA A 343 15.05 -0.45 -17.82
CA ALA A 343 16.39 -0.99 -17.80
C ALA A 343 16.63 -1.98 -18.96
N ALA A 344 17.86 -2.05 -19.46
CA ALA A 344 18.26 -3.06 -20.43
C ALA A 344 18.44 -4.45 -19.83
N ILE A 345 18.58 -4.58 -18.51
CA ILE A 345 18.58 -5.86 -17.80
C ILE A 345 17.39 -5.87 -16.86
N ARG A 346 16.53 -6.88 -16.98
CA ARG A 346 15.31 -7.00 -16.17
C ARG A 346 15.21 -8.38 -15.54
N ILE A 347 14.55 -8.47 -14.40
CA ILE A 347 14.22 -9.76 -13.80
C ILE A 347 12.85 -10.23 -14.33
N GLN A 348 12.77 -11.50 -14.67
CA GLN A 348 11.53 -12.15 -15.11
C GLN A 348 11.33 -13.46 -14.37
N ILE A 349 10.07 -13.87 -14.23
CA ILE A 349 9.69 -15.21 -13.78
C ILE A 349 9.60 -16.09 -15.02
N LEU A 350 10.45 -17.10 -15.11
CA LEU A 350 10.32 -18.12 -16.16
C LEU A 350 9.20 -19.07 -15.75
N SER A 351 8.24 -19.27 -16.64
CA SER A 351 6.99 -20.03 -16.50
C SER A 351 7.14 -21.53 -16.18
N GLY A 352 8.34 -22.00 -15.83
CA GLY A 352 8.61 -23.36 -15.33
C GLY A 352 9.15 -23.46 -13.89
N HIS A 353 9.53 -22.35 -13.24
CA HIS A 353 10.18 -22.39 -11.92
C HIS A 353 9.23 -22.29 -10.72
N GLN A 354 7.92 -22.02 -10.92
CA GLN A 354 6.95 -22.07 -9.81
C GLN A 354 6.84 -23.48 -9.20
N HIS A 355 7.14 -24.53 -9.97
CA HIS A 355 7.14 -25.93 -9.48
C HIS A 355 8.43 -26.37 -8.78
N GLU A 356 9.57 -25.70 -8.99
CA GLU A 356 10.84 -26.14 -8.38
C GLU A 356 10.99 -25.71 -6.91
N ASN A 357 10.42 -24.56 -6.53
CA ASN A 357 10.33 -24.16 -5.13
C ASN A 357 9.35 -25.06 -4.33
N GLN A 358 8.53 -25.86 -5.02
CA GLN A 358 7.56 -26.79 -4.41
C GLN A 358 8.22 -28.02 -3.78
N TYR A 359 9.49 -28.34 -4.12
CA TYR A 359 10.15 -29.59 -3.71
C TYR A 359 11.37 -29.43 -2.79
N ARG A 360 11.84 -28.21 -2.52
CA ARG A 360 13.01 -27.97 -1.65
C ARG A 360 12.69 -27.61 -0.20
N GLY A 361 11.42 -27.55 0.17
CA GLY A 361 10.93 -27.21 1.52
C GLY A 361 10.34 -28.39 2.31
N ARG A 362 10.69 -29.64 1.98
CA ARG A 362 10.35 -30.82 2.79
C ARG A 362 11.57 -31.38 3.49
#